data_AF-A0A6L6CFY9-F1
#
_entry.id   AF-A0A6L6CFY9-F1
#
_cell.length_a   1.000
_cell.length_b   1.000
_cell.length_c   1.000
_cell.angle_alpha   90.00
_cell.angle_beta   90.00
_cell.angle_gamma   90.00
#
_symmetry.space_group_name_H-M   'P 1'
#
loop_
_entity.id
_entity.type
_entity.pdbx_description
1 polymer ?
#
loop_
_entity_poly.entity_id
_entity_poly.type
_entity_poly.pdbx_seq_one_letter_code
_entity_poly.pdbx_strand_id
1 'polypeptide(L)'
;MGQKFYIETLGCPKNQVDSEKIIGTLLADGLTATTDPSKADVVVVNTCAFIDEARKESIDTLLTLDDQRKRSSRLVVTGCMAERYGDELAEALPEADQIAGFGVPIQVGRKPIKVTGAVPKFDLLNLPRPKSSSPWAYIKIAEGCDRSCGFCAIPSFRGPQVSRDVSAILAEVEQVDVREVVLVAQDLASYGKDRPDELGAGSIVQLVRDVSSMVDWVRLLYLYPSDLSDELIDAILATGVPYFDLSLQHVSKAHLRRMRRWGDKDRFLERIERIRSIEPNATFRSNFIVGYPGETEEDHDQLLDFVREAQLDWCGFFSFSPEDGTHALTLPDHVEESLMHERLSELREMQDNITAERRDALLGETIQVLVDEPGIARSFREAPEIDGVVQVPDTLEVGRFHTVVVEQVFGPDLIAVPADGAHGR
;
A
#
# COMPACT_ATOMS: atom_id res chain seq x y z
N MET A 1 10.03 35.49 7.77
CA MET A 1 9.41 34.25 8.27
C MET A 1 9.33 33.32 7.06
N GLY A 2 9.90 32.11 7.13
CA GLY A 2 9.85 31.16 6.00
C GLY A 2 8.41 30.72 5.73
N GLN A 3 8.11 30.39 4.47
CA GLN A 3 6.81 29.86 4.09
C GLN A 3 6.61 28.47 4.71
N LYS A 4 5.38 28.15 5.11
CA LYS A 4 5.02 26.86 5.70
C LYS A 4 4.20 26.02 4.74
N PHE A 5 4.33 24.70 4.82
CA PHE A 5 3.42 23.77 4.13
C PHE A 5 2.79 22.76 5.07
N TYR A 6 1.57 22.36 4.74
CA TYR A 6 0.85 21.23 5.29
C TYR A 6 0.57 20.25 4.15
N ILE A 7 0.70 18.95 4.39
CA ILE A 7 0.33 17.93 3.42
C ILE A 7 -0.55 16.88 4.09
N GLU A 8 -1.70 16.64 3.48
CA GLU A 8 -2.60 15.54 3.82
C GLU A 8 -2.40 14.42 2.81
N THR A 9 -2.18 13.21 3.29
CA THR A 9 -1.93 12.05 2.42
C THR A 9 -3.05 11.05 2.57
N LEU A 10 -3.76 10.78 1.48
CA LEU A 10 -4.87 9.84 1.44
C LEU A 10 -4.57 8.67 0.50
N GLY A 11 -5.25 7.56 0.73
CA GLY A 11 -5.24 6.40 -0.14
C GLY A 11 -4.30 5.31 0.32
N CYS A 12 -3.17 5.14 -0.37
CA CYS A 12 -2.36 3.92 -0.25
C CYS A 12 -0.87 4.21 -0.04
N PRO A 13 -0.07 3.20 0.37
CA PRO A 13 1.38 3.33 0.53
C PRO A 13 2.12 3.97 -0.65
N LYS A 14 1.63 3.78 -1.89
CA LYS A 14 2.22 4.41 -3.07
C LYS A 14 2.06 5.94 -3.06
N ASN A 15 0.91 6.44 -2.60
CA ASN A 15 0.67 7.88 -2.43
C ASN A 15 1.52 8.46 -1.29
N GLN A 16 1.79 7.70 -0.23
CA GLN A 16 2.67 8.13 0.85
C GLN A 16 4.10 8.39 0.37
N VAL A 17 4.65 7.48 -0.44
CA VAL A 17 5.96 7.70 -1.08
C VAL A 17 5.94 8.97 -1.96
N ASP A 18 4.85 9.20 -2.69
CA ASP A 18 4.69 10.41 -3.50
C ASP A 18 4.65 11.68 -2.65
N SER A 19 3.92 11.66 -1.52
CA SER A 19 3.89 12.75 -0.55
C SER A 19 5.26 13.04 0.04
N GLU A 20 6.04 12.02 0.41
CA GLU A 20 7.38 12.21 0.98
C GLU A 20 8.37 12.83 -0.01
N LYS A 21 8.24 12.50 -1.31
CA LYS A 21 9.03 13.12 -2.38
C LYS A 21 8.62 14.57 -2.63
N ILE A 22 7.32 14.85 -2.55
CA ILE A 22 6.79 16.21 -2.57
C ILE A 22 7.32 17.01 -1.36
N ILE A 23 7.30 16.44 -0.16
CA ILE A 23 7.87 17.03 1.06
C ILE A 23 9.35 17.35 0.84
N GLY A 24 10.13 16.41 0.31
CA GLY A 24 11.54 16.62 -0.01
C GLY A 24 11.77 17.82 -0.93
N THR A 25 10.93 17.97 -1.95
CA THR A 25 10.96 19.12 -2.87
C THR A 25 10.63 20.42 -2.16
N LEU A 26 9.56 20.46 -1.36
CA LEU A 26 9.13 21.67 -0.63
C LEU A 26 10.16 22.10 0.44
N LEU A 27 10.81 21.15 1.10
CA LEU A 27 11.91 21.42 2.03
C LEU A 27 13.13 22.00 1.30
N ALA A 28 13.48 21.46 0.13
CA ALA A 28 14.56 21.96 -0.71
C ALA A 28 14.30 23.39 -1.23
N ASP A 29 13.03 23.74 -1.47
CA ASP A 29 12.58 25.09 -1.81
C ASP A 29 12.59 26.07 -0.61
N GLY A 30 12.97 25.60 0.58
CA GLY A 30 13.15 26.42 1.78
C GLY A 30 11.90 26.61 2.62
N LEU A 31 10.85 25.80 2.40
CA LEU A 31 9.66 25.83 3.22
C LEU A 31 9.83 24.93 4.45
N THR A 32 8.99 25.15 5.46
CA THR A 32 8.98 24.32 6.68
C THR A 32 7.64 23.63 6.86
N ALA A 33 7.66 22.34 7.20
CA ALA A 33 6.44 21.60 7.51
C ALA A 33 5.70 22.17 8.74
N THR A 34 4.39 22.03 8.76
CA THR A 34 3.52 22.31 9.91
C THR A 34 2.47 21.21 10.04
N THR A 35 2.11 20.85 11.26
CA THR A 35 1.00 19.92 11.55
C THR A 35 -0.35 20.64 11.68
N ASP A 36 -0.34 21.97 11.61
CA ASP A 36 -1.51 22.81 11.71
C ASP A 36 -1.78 23.48 10.35
N PRO A 37 -2.86 23.10 9.63
CA PRO A 37 -3.19 23.63 8.31
C PRO A 37 -3.49 25.14 8.36
N SER A 38 -3.99 25.66 9.49
CA SER A 38 -4.24 27.10 9.66
C SER A 38 -2.95 27.93 9.71
N LYS A 39 -1.79 27.28 9.87
CA LYS A 39 -0.47 27.92 9.85
C LYS A 39 0.24 27.79 8.51
N ALA A 40 -0.28 26.99 7.58
CA ALA A 40 0.33 26.75 6.28
C ALA A 40 0.14 27.93 5.32
N ASP A 41 1.09 28.10 4.41
CA ASP A 41 1.00 28.99 3.25
C ASP A 41 0.74 28.18 1.97
N VAL A 42 1.05 26.87 1.99
CA VAL A 42 0.64 25.87 0.98
C VAL A 42 0.05 24.67 1.70
N VAL A 43 -1.16 24.29 1.34
CA VAL A 43 -1.84 23.07 1.78
C VAL A 43 -1.89 22.14 0.58
N VAL A 44 -1.31 20.94 0.70
CA VAL A 44 -1.33 19.92 -0.34
C VAL A 44 -2.23 18.77 0.11
N VAL A 45 -3.15 18.33 -0.75
CA VAL A 45 -3.98 17.14 -0.51
C VAL A 45 -3.62 16.11 -1.58
N ASN A 46 -2.96 15.03 -1.18
CA ASN A 46 -2.62 13.92 -2.06
C ASN A 46 -3.76 12.90 -2.03
N THR A 47 -4.54 12.88 -3.11
CA THR A 47 -5.86 12.24 -3.18
C THR A 47 -5.80 10.82 -3.74
N CYS A 48 -6.82 10.03 -3.37
CA CYS A 48 -7.04 8.69 -3.89
C CYS A 48 -8.14 8.69 -4.95
N ALA A 49 -8.05 7.77 -5.92
CA ALA A 49 -9.10 7.53 -6.92
C ALA A 49 -9.33 6.03 -7.16
N PHE A 50 -9.09 5.22 -6.11
CA PHE A 50 -9.15 3.77 -6.22
C PHE A 50 -10.58 3.24 -6.27
N ILE A 51 -11.45 3.75 -5.39
CA ILE A 51 -12.87 3.39 -5.27
C ILE A 51 -13.69 4.64 -4.90
N ASP A 52 -15.02 4.58 -5.10
CA ASP A 52 -15.96 5.66 -4.79
C ASP A 52 -15.82 6.24 -3.39
N GLU A 53 -15.71 5.38 -2.38
CA GLU A 53 -15.58 5.80 -0.97
C GLU A 53 -14.31 6.63 -0.74
N ALA A 54 -13.18 6.20 -1.30
CA ALA A 54 -11.90 6.92 -1.20
C ALA A 54 -11.92 8.25 -1.98
N ARG A 55 -12.69 8.34 -3.08
CA ARG A 55 -12.91 9.60 -3.81
C ARG A 55 -13.71 10.58 -2.95
N LYS A 56 -14.77 10.10 -2.31
CA LYS A 56 -15.60 10.91 -1.41
C LYS A 56 -14.80 11.41 -0.22
N GLU A 57 -14.04 10.55 0.44
CA GLU A 57 -13.11 10.93 1.52
C GLU A 57 -12.13 12.02 1.07
N SER A 58 -11.57 11.89 -0.14
CA SER A 58 -10.65 12.87 -0.71
C SER A 58 -11.29 14.24 -0.89
N ILE A 59 -12.54 14.29 -1.35
CA ILE A 59 -13.31 15.53 -1.52
C ILE A 59 -13.68 16.14 -0.17
N ASP A 60 -14.22 15.34 0.76
CA ASP A 60 -14.65 15.81 2.09
C ASP A 60 -13.47 16.37 2.89
N THR A 61 -12.30 15.73 2.81
CA THR A 61 -11.06 16.18 3.44
C THR A 61 -10.57 17.49 2.84
N LEU A 62 -10.61 17.61 1.51
CA LEU A 62 -10.23 18.83 0.82
C LEU A 62 -11.08 20.02 1.25
N LEU A 63 -12.40 19.87 1.30
CA LEU A 63 -13.32 20.92 1.72
C LEU A 63 -13.10 21.29 3.19
N THR A 64 -12.87 20.30 4.05
CA THR A 64 -12.52 20.53 5.45
C THR A 64 -11.24 21.36 5.60
N LEU A 65 -10.23 21.09 4.77
CA LEU A 65 -8.97 21.84 4.78
C LEU A 65 -9.12 23.24 4.15
N ASP A 66 -10.03 23.44 3.19
CA ASP A 66 -10.40 24.78 2.70
C ASP A 66 -10.96 25.67 3.81
N ASP A 67 -11.84 25.12 4.65
CA ASP A 67 -12.42 25.84 5.78
C ASP A 67 -11.38 26.20 6.86
N GLN A 68 -10.35 25.35 7.04
CA GLN A 68 -9.34 25.53 8.10
C GLN A 68 -8.13 26.37 7.69
N ARG A 69 -7.78 26.36 6.40
CA ARG A 69 -6.55 27.01 5.92
C ARG A 69 -6.65 28.53 6.02
N LYS A 70 -5.49 29.22 5.98
CA LYS A 70 -5.49 30.68 5.84
C LYS A 70 -6.07 31.04 4.47
N ARG A 71 -6.89 32.09 4.39
CA ARG A 71 -7.36 32.64 3.10
C ARG A 71 -6.25 33.03 2.12
N SER A 72 -5.04 33.31 2.62
CA SER A 72 -3.88 33.64 1.79
C SER A 72 -3.07 32.42 1.35
N SER A 73 -3.37 31.24 1.89
CA SER A 73 -2.69 30.00 1.55
C SER A 73 -3.20 29.45 0.22
N ARG A 74 -2.36 28.68 -0.47
CA ARG A 74 -2.78 27.93 -1.66
C ARG A 74 -3.20 26.52 -1.25
N LEU A 75 -4.31 26.05 -1.78
CA LEU A 75 -4.69 24.63 -1.73
C LEU A 75 -4.36 23.95 -3.04
N VAL A 76 -3.58 22.88 -2.96
CA VAL A 76 -3.11 22.12 -4.11
C VAL A 76 -3.63 20.70 -3.98
N VAL A 77 -4.30 20.22 -5.01
CA VAL A 77 -4.77 18.84 -5.12
C VAL A 77 -3.79 18.07 -5.97
N THR A 78 -3.31 16.93 -5.49
CA THR A 78 -2.45 16.02 -6.24
C THR A 78 -2.89 14.57 -6.05
N GLY A 79 -2.16 13.60 -6.59
CA GLY A 79 -2.46 12.18 -6.46
C GLY A 79 -3.31 11.62 -7.59
N CYS A 80 -3.87 10.42 -7.36
CA CYS A 80 -4.61 9.66 -8.38
C CYS A 80 -5.83 10.41 -8.92
N MET A 81 -6.55 11.14 -8.07
CA MET A 81 -7.77 11.85 -8.49
C MET A 81 -7.41 13.02 -9.39
N ALA A 82 -6.37 13.77 -9.04
CA ALA A 82 -5.84 14.87 -9.85
C ALA A 82 -5.32 14.40 -11.22
N GLU A 83 -4.68 13.23 -11.29
CA GLU A 83 -4.20 12.65 -12.56
C GLU A 83 -5.37 12.19 -13.45
N ARG A 84 -6.35 11.49 -12.86
CA ARG A 84 -7.43 10.84 -13.62
C ARG A 84 -8.55 11.79 -14.01
N TYR A 85 -8.93 12.71 -13.12
CA TYR A 85 -10.12 13.56 -13.25
C TYR A 85 -9.75 15.06 -13.24
N GLY A 86 -8.52 15.42 -13.64
CA GLY A 86 -7.98 16.77 -13.44
C GLY A 86 -8.87 17.90 -13.95
N ASP A 87 -9.40 17.79 -15.17
CA ASP A 87 -10.26 18.81 -15.77
C ASP A 87 -11.63 18.90 -15.05
N GLU A 88 -12.25 17.76 -14.75
CA GLU A 88 -13.54 17.68 -14.06
C GLU A 88 -13.44 18.20 -12.62
N LEU A 89 -12.37 17.86 -11.91
CA LEU A 89 -12.12 18.37 -10.56
C LEU A 89 -11.87 19.88 -10.57
N ALA A 90 -11.20 20.41 -11.59
CA ALA A 90 -10.95 21.85 -11.69
C ALA A 90 -12.25 22.64 -11.90
N GLU A 91 -13.22 22.05 -12.59
CA GLU A 91 -14.55 22.62 -12.76
C GLU A 91 -15.43 22.44 -11.51
N ALA A 92 -15.36 21.27 -10.86
CA ALA A 92 -16.22 20.91 -9.73
C ALA A 92 -15.75 21.44 -8.37
N LEU A 93 -14.45 21.70 -8.19
CA LEU A 93 -13.84 22.13 -6.92
C LEU A 93 -13.11 23.48 -7.10
N PRO A 94 -13.83 24.61 -7.18
CA PRO A 94 -13.24 25.94 -7.30
C PRO A 94 -12.38 26.35 -6.09
N GLU A 95 -12.50 25.64 -4.96
CA GLU A 95 -11.72 25.82 -3.74
C GLU A 95 -10.23 25.49 -3.95
N ALA A 96 -9.92 24.61 -4.91
CA ALA A 96 -8.56 24.21 -5.24
C ALA A 96 -7.84 25.27 -6.09
N ASP A 97 -6.77 25.85 -5.55
CA ASP A 97 -5.94 26.84 -6.26
C ASP A 97 -5.04 26.24 -7.35
N GLN A 98 -4.82 24.92 -7.32
CA GLN A 98 -4.07 24.16 -8.32
C GLN A 98 -4.48 22.68 -8.27
N ILE A 99 -4.67 22.07 -9.43
CA ILE A 99 -4.73 20.61 -9.60
C ILE A 99 -3.46 20.15 -10.29
N ALA A 100 -2.74 19.22 -9.65
CA ALA A 100 -1.41 18.78 -10.04
C ALA A 100 -1.35 17.26 -10.11
N GLY A 101 -1.47 16.70 -11.32
CA GLY A 101 -1.17 15.29 -11.59
C GLY A 101 0.31 14.94 -11.32
N PHE A 102 0.69 13.68 -11.52
CA PHE A 102 2.03 13.17 -11.17
C PHE A 102 3.17 13.86 -11.91
N GLY A 103 2.91 14.39 -13.11
CA GLY A 103 3.89 15.12 -13.92
C GLY A 103 3.90 16.64 -13.70
N VAL A 104 3.12 17.16 -12.74
CA VAL A 104 2.93 18.60 -12.52
C VAL A 104 3.55 19.01 -11.18
N PRO A 105 4.55 19.92 -11.18
CA PRO A 105 5.17 20.37 -9.94
C PRO A 105 4.20 21.24 -9.11
N ILE A 106 4.33 21.13 -7.79
CA ILE A 106 3.56 21.95 -6.84
C ILE A 106 4.12 23.39 -6.83
N GLN A 107 3.25 24.37 -7.09
CA GLN A 107 3.67 25.76 -7.21
C GLN A 107 3.46 26.53 -5.90
N VAL A 108 4.57 26.91 -5.26
CA VAL A 108 4.56 27.61 -3.97
C VAL A 108 4.31 29.13 -4.07
N GLY A 109 4.38 29.74 -5.27
CA GLY A 109 4.36 31.20 -5.46
C GLY A 109 3.34 31.77 -6.47
N ARG A 110 3.04 33.08 -6.34
CA ARG A 110 2.25 33.88 -7.31
C ARG A 110 3.13 34.41 -8.45
N LYS A 111 3.52 33.55 -9.39
CA LYS A 111 3.75 33.83 -10.82
C LYS A 111 4.53 32.67 -11.45
N PRO A 112 4.11 32.14 -12.61
CA PRO A 112 5.01 31.31 -13.40
C PRO A 112 6.19 32.17 -13.83
N ILE A 113 7.41 31.75 -13.48
CA ILE A 113 8.60 32.18 -14.22
C ILE A 113 8.41 31.57 -15.61
N LYS A 114 8.24 32.42 -16.64
CA LYS A 114 8.25 31.95 -18.03
C LYS A 114 9.65 31.42 -18.32
N VAL A 115 9.86 30.12 -18.11
CA VAL A 115 11.04 29.41 -18.57
C VAL A 115 10.88 29.24 -20.07
N THR A 116 11.66 29.98 -20.85
CA THR A 116 11.80 29.76 -22.29
C THR A 116 12.71 28.57 -22.50
N GLY A 117 12.14 27.38 -22.52
CA GLY A 117 12.82 26.10 -22.71
C GLY A 117 11.86 24.94 -22.46
N ALA A 118 12.20 23.72 -22.91
CA ALA A 118 11.44 22.54 -22.53
C ALA A 118 11.49 22.41 -21.00
N VAL A 119 10.34 22.57 -20.34
CA VAL A 119 10.22 22.33 -18.90
C VAL A 119 10.59 20.87 -18.68
N PRO A 120 11.59 20.54 -17.82
CA PRO A 120 11.87 19.15 -17.49
C PRO A 120 10.58 18.49 -17.00
N LYS A 121 10.27 17.29 -17.49
CA LYS A 121 9.15 16.54 -16.94
C LYS A 121 9.42 16.33 -15.45
N PHE A 122 8.45 16.70 -14.61
CA PHE A 122 8.54 16.44 -13.17
C PHE A 122 8.42 14.93 -12.97
N ASP A 123 9.55 14.29 -12.67
CA ASP A 123 9.64 12.84 -12.50
C ASP A 123 9.49 12.49 -11.01
N LEU A 124 8.24 12.54 -10.54
CA LEU A 124 7.89 12.22 -9.16
C LEU A 124 8.42 10.85 -8.73
N LEU A 125 8.55 9.88 -9.63
CA LEU A 125 9.02 8.54 -9.31
C LEU A 125 10.48 8.51 -8.87
N ASN A 126 11.33 9.44 -9.34
CA ASN A 126 12.77 9.45 -9.05
C ASN A 126 13.25 10.66 -8.24
N LEU A 127 12.32 11.46 -7.67
CA LEU A 127 12.69 12.54 -6.76
C LEU A 127 13.29 12.02 -5.45
N PRO A 128 14.27 12.74 -4.88
CA PRO A 128 14.77 12.45 -3.54
C PRO A 128 13.73 12.83 -2.47
N ARG A 129 13.81 12.18 -1.31
CA ARG A 129 12.96 12.46 -0.14
C ARG A 129 13.78 12.51 1.16
N PRO A 130 13.30 13.17 2.23
CA PRO A 130 14.05 13.21 3.49
C PRO A 130 14.20 11.81 4.11
N LYS A 131 15.01 11.72 5.18
CA LYS A 131 15.05 10.54 6.05
C LYS A 131 13.64 10.23 6.57
N SER A 132 13.35 8.95 6.77
CA SER A 132 12.09 8.56 7.38
C SER A 132 12.00 9.07 8.82
N SER A 133 10.81 9.49 9.23
CA SER A 133 10.50 9.76 10.63
C SER A 133 10.16 8.48 11.42
N SER A 134 9.86 7.40 10.70
CA SER A 134 9.51 6.09 11.24
C SER A 134 10.70 5.13 11.06
N PRO A 135 10.78 4.06 11.86
CA PRO A 135 11.86 3.07 11.72
C PRO A 135 11.69 2.13 10.51
N TRP A 136 10.69 2.40 9.69
CA TRP A 136 10.39 1.73 8.45
C TRP A 136 10.11 2.76 7.35
N ALA A 137 10.16 2.34 6.09
CA ALA A 137 9.77 3.19 4.96
C ALA A 137 9.23 2.36 3.78
N TYR A 138 8.16 2.87 3.15
CA TYR A 138 7.74 2.40 1.85
C TYR A 138 8.72 2.84 0.76
N ILE A 139 9.05 1.97 -0.18
CA ILE A 139 9.90 2.26 -1.33
C ILE A 139 9.13 1.86 -2.59
N LYS A 140 8.72 2.86 -3.38
CA LYS A 140 8.02 2.62 -4.65
C LYS A 140 9.02 2.25 -5.74
N ILE A 141 9.05 0.98 -6.17
CA ILE A 141 10.07 0.47 -7.11
C ILE A 141 9.65 0.57 -8.59
N ALA A 142 8.36 0.72 -8.85
CA ALA A 142 7.80 0.88 -10.19
C ALA A 142 6.50 1.69 -10.14
N GLU A 143 6.11 2.20 -11.30
CA GLU A 143 4.85 2.92 -11.53
C GLU A 143 4.08 2.27 -12.70
N GLY A 144 2.76 2.44 -12.73
CA GLY A 144 1.93 1.86 -13.78
C GLY A 144 1.80 0.33 -13.70
N CYS A 145 1.08 -0.27 -14.64
CA CYS A 145 0.82 -1.71 -14.63
C CYS A 145 0.41 -2.22 -16.02
N ASP A 146 1.01 -3.31 -16.49
CA ASP A 146 0.68 -3.92 -17.79
C ASP A 146 -0.49 -4.94 -17.72
N ARG A 147 -1.07 -5.14 -16.54
CA ARG A 147 -2.18 -6.08 -16.36
C ARG A 147 -3.49 -5.51 -16.90
N SER A 148 -4.22 -6.33 -17.65
CA SER A 148 -5.55 -5.98 -18.16
C SER A 148 -6.68 -6.49 -17.26
N CYS A 149 -6.56 -6.31 -15.94
CA CYS A 149 -7.59 -6.75 -14.98
C CYS A 149 -8.94 -6.07 -15.30
N GLY A 150 -10.02 -6.84 -15.33
CA GLY A 150 -11.32 -6.37 -15.83
C GLY A 150 -11.93 -5.21 -15.04
N PHE A 151 -11.62 -5.09 -13.76
CA PHE A 151 -12.09 -4.03 -12.84
C PHE A 151 -11.11 -2.86 -12.69
N CYS A 152 -9.88 -2.97 -13.19
CA CYS A 152 -8.82 -2.04 -12.83
C CYS A 152 -8.67 -0.92 -13.87
N ALA A 153 -8.79 0.33 -13.44
CA ALA A 153 -8.56 1.51 -14.28
C ALA A 153 -7.09 1.98 -14.30
N ILE A 154 -6.21 1.46 -13.44
CA ILE A 154 -4.81 1.91 -13.29
C ILE A 154 -4.08 2.08 -14.64
N PRO A 155 -4.14 1.13 -15.59
CA PRO A 155 -3.41 1.27 -16.85
C PRO A 155 -3.84 2.48 -17.70
N SER A 156 -5.06 3.01 -17.50
CA SER A 156 -5.56 4.14 -18.30
C SER A 156 -4.98 5.49 -17.88
N PHE A 157 -4.63 5.66 -16.60
CA PHE A 157 -4.17 6.94 -16.06
C PHE A 157 -2.75 6.92 -15.48
N ARG A 158 -2.26 5.77 -14.98
CA ARG A 158 -0.85 5.62 -14.57
C ARG A 158 0.05 5.05 -15.69
N GLY A 159 -0.55 4.56 -16.77
CA GLY A 159 0.17 4.03 -17.92
C GLY A 159 0.75 2.62 -17.71
N PRO A 160 1.58 2.16 -18.67
CA PRO A 160 2.23 0.85 -18.60
C PRO A 160 3.24 0.77 -17.46
N GLN A 161 3.72 -0.43 -17.15
CA GLN A 161 4.76 -0.64 -16.15
C GLN A 161 6.03 0.17 -16.50
N VAL A 162 6.52 0.95 -15.54
CA VAL A 162 7.80 1.66 -15.60
C VAL A 162 8.60 1.36 -14.34
N SER A 163 9.62 0.51 -14.47
CA SER A 163 10.50 0.10 -13.38
C SER A 163 11.66 1.07 -13.19
N ARG A 164 11.95 1.42 -11.93
CA ARG A 164 13.09 2.27 -11.56
C ARG A 164 14.42 1.54 -11.73
N ASP A 165 15.50 2.32 -11.76
CA ASP A 165 16.87 1.77 -11.70
C ASP A 165 17.16 1.18 -10.32
N VAL A 166 17.79 -0.01 -10.30
CA VAL A 166 18.22 -0.67 -9.04
C VAL A 166 19.12 0.26 -8.23
N SER A 167 20.10 0.92 -8.86
CA SER A 167 21.01 1.85 -8.17
C SER A 167 20.27 3.03 -7.54
N ALA A 168 19.22 3.55 -8.19
CA ALA A 168 18.40 4.63 -7.63
C ALA A 168 17.54 4.15 -6.46
N ILE A 169 17.03 2.91 -6.51
CA ILE A 169 16.31 2.29 -5.39
C ILE A 169 17.25 2.08 -4.20
N LEU A 170 18.43 1.50 -4.40
CA LEU A 170 19.40 1.25 -3.33
C LEU A 170 19.89 2.57 -2.69
N ALA A 171 20.13 3.61 -3.51
CA ALA A 171 20.46 4.94 -3.01
C ALA A 171 19.32 5.53 -2.15
N GLU A 172 18.06 5.33 -2.54
CA GLU A 172 16.93 5.77 -1.74
C GLU A 172 16.80 4.98 -0.43
N VAL A 173 17.05 3.66 -0.45
CA VAL A 173 17.07 2.81 0.75
C VAL A 173 18.12 3.30 1.75
N GLU A 174 19.33 3.63 1.28
CA GLU A 174 20.37 4.24 2.12
C GLU A 174 19.96 5.62 2.64
N GLN A 175 19.32 6.43 1.79
CA GLN A 175 18.89 7.78 2.15
C GLN A 175 17.82 7.81 3.23
N VAL A 176 16.88 6.86 3.24
CA VAL A 176 15.82 6.82 4.25
C VAL A 176 16.26 6.30 5.61
N ASP A 177 17.29 5.45 5.64
CA ASP A 177 17.99 5.00 6.86
C ASP A 177 17.03 4.34 7.89
N VAL A 178 16.45 3.20 7.51
CA VAL A 178 15.40 2.49 8.28
C VAL A 178 15.77 1.04 8.57
N ARG A 179 15.05 0.41 9.50
CA ARG A 179 15.21 -1.00 9.86
C ARG A 179 14.38 -1.93 8.99
N GLU A 180 13.19 -1.49 8.58
CA GLU A 180 12.30 -2.22 7.66
C GLU A 180 12.05 -1.44 6.38
N VAL A 181 12.30 -2.05 5.23
CA VAL A 181 11.90 -1.52 3.92
C VAL A 181 10.68 -2.28 3.43
N VAL A 182 9.65 -1.56 3.00
CA VAL A 182 8.46 -2.14 2.37
C VAL A 182 8.42 -1.77 0.90
N LEU A 183 8.71 -2.75 0.04
CA LEU A 183 8.71 -2.57 -1.41
C LEU A 183 7.28 -2.55 -1.94
N VAL A 184 6.93 -1.49 -2.67
CA VAL A 184 5.59 -1.28 -3.22
C VAL A 184 5.63 -0.96 -4.71
N ALA A 185 4.62 -1.45 -5.43
CA ALA A 185 4.28 -1.11 -6.81
C ALA A 185 2.80 -1.41 -7.05
N GLN A 186 2.31 -1.24 -8.28
CA GLN A 186 1.00 -1.73 -8.69
C GLN A 186 1.04 -3.25 -8.95
N ASP A 187 2.10 -3.75 -9.58
CA ASP A 187 2.42 -5.17 -9.69
C ASP A 187 3.92 -5.36 -9.42
N LEU A 188 4.23 -5.75 -8.18
CA LEU A 188 5.61 -5.83 -7.70
C LEU A 188 6.40 -6.94 -8.39
N ALA A 189 5.75 -8.08 -8.67
CA ALA A 189 6.37 -9.24 -9.30
C ALA A 189 6.72 -9.00 -10.78
N SER A 190 6.15 -7.96 -11.39
CA SER A 190 6.47 -7.54 -12.76
C SER A 190 7.67 -6.60 -12.87
N TYR A 191 8.29 -6.20 -11.75
CA TYR A 191 9.48 -5.35 -11.76
C TYR A 191 10.59 -5.89 -12.68
N GLY A 192 11.12 -5.02 -13.54
CA GLY A 192 12.20 -5.31 -14.48
C GLY A 192 11.77 -5.93 -15.81
N LYS A 193 10.51 -6.39 -15.96
CA LYS A 193 10.02 -7.01 -17.22
C LYS A 193 9.93 -6.03 -18.39
N ASP A 194 9.73 -4.75 -18.09
CA ASP A 194 9.68 -3.64 -19.04
C ASP A 194 11.06 -3.24 -19.58
N ARG A 195 12.15 -3.80 -19.05
CA ARG A 195 13.53 -3.41 -19.38
C ARG A 195 14.45 -4.62 -19.69
N PRO A 196 14.11 -5.49 -20.65
CA PRO A 196 14.81 -6.76 -20.87
C PRO A 196 16.29 -6.61 -21.26
N ASP A 197 16.66 -5.54 -21.97
CA ASP A 197 18.02 -5.35 -22.52
C ASP A 197 19.00 -4.68 -21.55
N GLU A 198 18.49 -3.80 -20.67
CA GLU A 198 19.28 -3.15 -19.61
C GLU A 198 19.29 -4.00 -18.32
N LEU A 199 18.25 -4.81 -18.12
CA LEU A 199 18.04 -5.67 -16.95
C LEU A 199 18.06 -7.17 -17.29
N GLY A 200 19.02 -7.59 -18.12
CA GLY A 200 19.48 -9.00 -18.13
C GLY A 200 20.04 -9.48 -16.77
N ALA A 201 20.09 -8.61 -15.75
CA ALA A 201 20.72 -8.80 -14.45
C ALA A 201 19.90 -8.29 -13.23
N GLY A 202 18.58 -8.07 -13.32
CA GLY A 202 17.81 -7.61 -12.15
C GLY A 202 16.34 -7.99 -12.17
N SER A 203 16.06 -9.29 -12.02
CA SER A 203 14.72 -9.74 -11.62
C SER A 203 14.35 -9.14 -10.26
N ILE A 204 13.05 -9.05 -9.95
CA ILE A 204 12.57 -8.73 -8.61
C ILE A 204 13.32 -9.52 -7.52
N VAL A 205 13.71 -10.76 -7.80
CA VAL A 205 14.53 -11.61 -6.93
C VAL A 205 15.88 -10.97 -6.59
N GLN A 206 16.61 -10.43 -7.57
CA GLN A 206 17.90 -9.79 -7.33
C GLN A 206 17.73 -8.49 -6.53
N LEU A 207 16.73 -7.67 -6.89
CA LEU A 207 16.44 -6.45 -6.13
C LEU A 207 16.14 -6.76 -4.66
N VAL A 208 15.32 -7.77 -4.39
CA VAL A 208 14.99 -8.18 -3.02
C VAL A 208 16.24 -8.61 -2.25
N ARG A 209 17.14 -9.36 -2.88
CA ARG A 209 18.43 -9.76 -2.28
C ARG A 209 19.32 -8.56 -1.99
N ASP A 210 19.42 -7.62 -2.93
CA ASP A 210 20.25 -6.43 -2.78
C ASP A 210 19.74 -5.55 -1.63
N VAL A 211 18.43 -5.28 -1.58
CA VAL A 211 17.82 -4.49 -0.48
C VAL A 211 17.95 -5.24 0.85
N SER A 212 17.73 -6.56 0.87
CA SER A 212 17.85 -7.38 2.09
C SER A 212 19.28 -7.45 2.63
N SER A 213 20.29 -7.08 1.84
CA SER A 213 21.67 -6.97 2.32
C SER A 213 21.95 -5.64 3.05
N MET A 214 21.05 -4.66 2.94
CA MET A 214 21.21 -3.32 3.49
C MET A 214 20.37 -3.05 4.74
N VAL A 215 19.26 -3.76 4.92
CA VAL A 215 18.30 -3.54 6.03
C VAL A 215 17.91 -4.85 6.69
N ASP A 216 17.44 -4.76 7.95
CA ASP A 216 17.12 -5.93 8.76
C ASP A 216 15.88 -6.68 8.23
N TRP A 217 14.84 -5.95 7.82
CA TRP A 217 13.58 -6.50 7.31
C TRP A 217 13.23 -5.94 5.93
N VAL A 218 12.84 -6.82 5.00
CA VAL A 218 12.29 -6.42 3.70
C VAL A 218 10.95 -7.08 3.46
N ARG A 219 9.91 -6.27 3.33
CA ARG A 219 8.53 -6.71 3.04
C ARG A 219 8.16 -6.38 1.60
N LEU A 220 7.37 -7.26 0.99
CA LEU A 220 6.85 -7.08 -0.35
C LEU A 220 5.32 -7.01 -0.29
N LEU A 221 4.74 -5.97 -0.89
CA LEU A 221 3.29 -5.84 -1.04
C LEU A 221 2.88 -5.89 -2.50
N TYR A 222 1.61 -6.24 -2.76
CA TYR A 222 1.00 -6.26 -4.09
C TYR A 222 1.62 -7.30 -5.04
N LEU A 223 1.78 -8.54 -4.56
CA LEU A 223 2.27 -9.64 -5.38
C LEU A 223 1.14 -10.24 -6.22
N TYR A 224 1.34 -10.26 -7.54
CA TYR A 224 0.43 -10.95 -8.43
C TYR A 224 0.73 -12.47 -8.40
N PRO A 225 -0.27 -13.34 -8.12
CA PRO A 225 -0.02 -14.74 -7.77
C PRO A 225 0.62 -15.56 -8.89
N SER A 226 0.40 -15.24 -10.18
CA SER A 226 1.00 -15.99 -11.30
C SER A 226 2.50 -15.84 -11.40
N ASP A 227 3.06 -14.75 -10.87
CA ASP A 227 4.46 -14.36 -11.05
C ASP A 227 5.30 -14.63 -9.82
N LEU A 228 4.70 -15.22 -8.79
CA LEU A 228 5.39 -15.71 -7.60
C LEU A 228 6.13 -17.02 -7.95
N SER A 229 7.37 -16.91 -8.43
CA SER A 229 8.22 -18.07 -8.69
C SER A 229 8.77 -18.66 -7.39
N ASP A 230 9.22 -19.92 -7.42
CA ASP A 230 9.92 -20.54 -6.27
C ASP A 230 11.16 -19.72 -5.87
N GLU A 231 11.91 -19.18 -6.84
CA GLU A 231 13.06 -18.31 -6.56
C GLU A 231 12.68 -17.01 -5.82
N LEU A 232 11.49 -16.46 -6.11
CA LEU A 232 10.99 -15.29 -5.41
C LEU A 232 10.49 -15.65 -4.01
N ILE A 233 9.86 -16.82 -3.84
CA ILE A 233 9.48 -17.33 -2.52
C ILE A 233 10.74 -17.47 -1.64
N ASP A 234 11.78 -18.14 -2.14
CA ASP A 234 13.04 -18.31 -1.41
C ASP A 234 13.69 -16.97 -1.06
N ALA A 235 13.63 -15.99 -1.98
CA ALA A 235 14.16 -14.66 -1.73
C ALA A 235 13.37 -13.90 -0.66
N ILE A 236 12.03 -14.02 -0.63
CA ILE A 236 11.18 -13.42 0.41
C ILE A 236 11.47 -14.06 1.77
N LEU A 237 11.57 -15.39 1.83
CA LEU A 237 11.88 -16.08 3.10
C LEU A 237 13.25 -15.65 3.66
N ALA A 238 14.21 -15.36 2.80
CA ALA A 238 15.54 -14.89 3.19
C ALA A 238 15.56 -13.45 3.74
N THR A 239 14.50 -12.66 3.59
CA THR A 239 14.45 -11.27 4.10
C THR A 239 14.16 -11.16 5.59
N GLY A 240 13.91 -12.28 6.28
CA GLY A 240 13.44 -12.30 7.66
C GLY A 240 11.96 -11.94 7.82
N VAL A 241 11.25 -11.67 6.71
CA VAL A 241 9.82 -11.33 6.70
C VAL A 241 9.07 -12.29 5.79
N PRO A 242 8.69 -13.49 6.27
CA PRO A 242 7.92 -14.47 5.49
C PRO A 242 6.45 -14.03 5.39
N TYR A 243 6.22 -12.91 4.70
CA TYR A 243 4.93 -12.26 4.54
C TYR A 243 4.57 -12.17 3.04
N PHE A 244 3.42 -12.73 2.68
CA PHE A 244 2.97 -12.86 1.30
C PHE A 244 1.63 -12.14 1.11
N ASP A 245 1.68 -10.89 0.61
CA ASP A 245 0.48 -10.14 0.19
C ASP A 245 0.11 -10.49 -1.25
N LEU A 246 -0.79 -11.46 -1.40
CA LEU A 246 -1.23 -12.00 -2.67
C LEU A 246 -2.52 -11.32 -3.11
N SER A 247 -2.47 -10.63 -4.24
CA SER A 247 -3.68 -10.05 -4.83
C SER A 247 -4.50 -11.16 -5.51
N LEU A 248 -5.37 -11.89 -4.79
CA LEU A 248 -6.17 -13.00 -5.35
C LEU A 248 -7.49 -12.57 -5.98
N GLN A 249 -8.14 -11.53 -5.44
CA GLN A 249 -9.34 -10.84 -5.95
C GLN A 249 -10.61 -11.70 -6.01
N HIS A 250 -10.53 -12.97 -6.37
CA HIS A 250 -11.60 -13.98 -6.28
C HIS A 250 -10.96 -15.38 -6.37
N VAL A 251 -11.72 -16.47 -6.27
CA VAL A 251 -11.20 -17.85 -6.36
C VAL A 251 -11.93 -18.76 -7.36
N SER A 252 -13.21 -18.49 -7.66
CA SER A 252 -13.90 -19.18 -8.76
C SER A 252 -13.20 -18.96 -10.10
N LYS A 253 -12.89 -20.07 -10.79
CA LYS A 253 -12.19 -20.05 -12.08
C LYS A 253 -12.96 -19.33 -13.17
N ALA A 254 -14.27 -19.55 -13.24
CA ALA A 254 -15.12 -18.90 -14.24
C ALA A 254 -15.19 -17.39 -13.96
N HIS A 255 -15.31 -17.03 -12.69
CA HIS A 255 -15.38 -15.65 -12.26
C HIS A 255 -14.05 -14.90 -12.46
N LEU A 256 -12.92 -15.49 -12.07
CA LEU A 256 -11.58 -14.94 -12.32
C LEU A 256 -11.31 -14.71 -13.80
N ARG A 257 -11.75 -15.62 -14.68
CA ARG A 257 -11.65 -15.42 -16.14
C ARG A 257 -12.45 -14.22 -16.62
N ARG A 258 -13.65 -13.98 -16.09
CA ARG A 258 -14.43 -12.76 -16.39
C ARG A 258 -13.69 -11.50 -15.93
N MET A 259 -13.08 -11.55 -14.74
CA MET A 259 -12.19 -10.50 -14.23
C MET A 259 -10.86 -10.39 -15.01
N ARG A 260 -10.64 -11.21 -16.05
CA ARG A 260 -9.38 -11.30 -16.82
C ARG A 260 -8.16 -11.62 -15.96
N ARG A 261 -8.35 -12.46 -14.96
CA ARG A 261 -7.31 -12.90 -14.02
C ARG A 261 -6.96 -14.36 -14.20
N TRP A 262 -5.78 -14.69 -13.71
CA TRP A 262 -5.25 -16.05 -13.67
C TRP A 262 -5.53 -16.67 -12.31
N GLY A 263 -5.72 -17.99 -12.30
CA GLY A 263 -5.83 -18.79 -11.09
C GLY A 263 -7.20 -19.41 -10.90
N ASP A 264 -7.30 -20.17 -9.82
CA ASP A 264 -8.51 -20.80 -9.28
C ASP A 264 -8.22 -21.23 -7.83
N LYS A 265 -9.28 -21.63 -7.10
CA LYS A 265 -9.21 -22.11 -5.71
C LYS A 265 -8.05 -23.08 -5.48
N ASP A 266 -8.01 -24.18 -6.23
CA ASP A 266 -7.05 -25.27 -6.03
C ASP A 266 -5.60 -24.79 -6.21
N ARG A 267 -5.33 -23.98 -7.24
CA ARG A 267 -3.98 -23.44 -7.50
C ARG A 267 -3.50 -22.50 -6.41
N PHE A 268 -4.40 -21.72 -5.82
CA PHE A 268 -4.05 -20.83 -4.73
C PHE A 268 -3.76 -21.60 -3.45
N LEU A 269 -4.59 -22.60 -3.12
CA LEU A 269 -4.38 -23.47 -1.97
C LEU A 269 -3.06 -24.25 -2.09
N GLU A 270 -2.81 -24.90 -3.23
CA GLU A 270 -1.56 -25.65 -3.48
C GLU A 270 -0.32 -24.76 -3.24
N ARG A 271 -0.40 -23.50 -3.67
CA ARG A 271 0.69 -22.53 -3.51
C ARG A 271 0.88 -22.09 -2.06
N ILE A 272 -0.20 -21.81 -1.35
CA ILE A 272 -0.16 -21.45 0.07
C ILE A 272 0.35 -22.62 0.91
N GLU A 273 -0.15 -23.83 0.66
CA GLU A 273 0.29 -25.05 1.33
C GLU A 273 1.77 -25.34 1.09
N ARG A 274 2.24 -25.19 -0.15
CA ARG A 274 3.66 -25.32 -0.49
C ARG A 274 4.52 -24.36 0.33
N ILE A 275 4.14 -23.08 0.40
CA ILE A 275 4.90 -22.09 1.17
C ILE A 275 4.87 -22.44 2.67
N ARG A 276 3.70 -22.79 3.22
CA ARG A 276 3.57 -23.23 4.63
C ARG A 276 4.34 -24.49 4.96
N SER A 277 4.55 -25.38 3.98
CA SER A 277 5.39 -26.57 4.17
C SER A 277 6.88 -26.24 4.33
N ILE A 278 7.32 -25.11 3.78
CA ILE A 278 8.70 -24.62 3.87
C ILE A 278 8.86 -23.74 5.12
N GLU A 279 7.94 -22.79 5.31
CA GLU A 279 7.89 -21.88 6.45
C GLU A 279 6.49 -21.93 7.10
N PRO A 280 6.29 -22.77 8.14
CA PRO A 280 5.00 -22.91 8.81
C PRO A 280 4.45 -21.63 9.42
N ASN A 281 5.34 -20.67 9.72
CA ASN A 281 4.96 -19.39 10.28
C ASN A 281 4.72 -18.31 9.22
N ALA A 282 4.74 -18.64 7.92
CA ALA A 282 4.50 -17.67 6.86
C ALA A 282 3.12 -17.03 7.00
N THR A 283 3.10 -15.70 6.96
CA THR A 283 1.88 -14.89 7.04
C THR A 283 1.38 -14.59 5.64
N PHE A 284 0.08 -14.78 5.43
CA PHE A 284 -0.58 -14.51 4.16
C PHE A 284 -1.61 -13.42 4.29
N ARG A 285 -1.55 -12.49 3.35
CA ARG A 285 -2.55 -11.45 3.17
C ARG A 285 -3.15 -11.56 1.78
N SER A 286 -4.45 -11.32 1.65
CA SER A 286 -5.11 -11.20 0.36
C SER A 286 -6.22 -10.15 0.37
N ASN A 287 -6.67 -9.79 -0.82
CA ASN A 287 -7.82 -8.92 -1.04
C ASN A 287 -8.81 -9.62 -1.97
N PHE A 288 -10.11 -9.46 -1.72
CA PHE A 288 -11.18 -10.01 -2.53
C PHE A 288 -12.20 -8.95 -2.90
N ILE A 289 -12.71 -9.06 -4.13
CA ILE A 289 -13.78 -8.21 -4.66
C ILE A 289 -15.04 -9.06 -4.75
N VAL A 290 -16.11 -8.58 -4.13
CA VAL A 290 -17.43 -9.20 -4.12
C VAL A 290 -18.36 -8.37 -4.99
N GLY A 291 -19.19 -9.03 -5.78
CA GLY A 291 -20.21 -8.40 -6.61
C GLY A 291 -19.75 -7.96 -8.00
N TYR A 292 -18.61 -8.47 -8.46
CA TYR A 292 -18.19 -8.23 -9.84
C TYR A 292 -19.23 -8.81 -10.83
N PRO A 293 -19.51 -8.16 -11.97
CA PRO A 293 -20.61 -8.54 -12.85
C PRO A 293 -20.62 -10.02 -13.23
N GLY A 294 -21.75 -10.69 -12.96
CA GLY A 294 -21.96 -12.11 -13.16
C GLY A 294 -21.50 -13.03 -12.02
N GLU A 295 -21.25 -12.52 -10.81
CA GLU A 295 -20.96 -13.33 -9.62
C GLU A 295 -22.21 -14.09 -9.14
N THR A 296 -22.14 -15.43 -9.17
CA THR A 296 -23.22 -16.32 -8.75
C THR A 296 -23.09 -16.73 -7.27
N GLU A 297 -24.14 -17.34 -6.72
CA GLU A 297 -24.12 -17.92 -5.37
C GLU A 297 -23.03 -19.00 -5.23
N GLU A 298 -22.90 -19.88 -6.24
CA GLU A 298 -21.84 -20.89 -6.30
C GLU A 298 -20.41 -20.29 -6.33
N ASP A 299 -20.23 -19.13 -6.98
CA ASP A 299 -18.94 -18.44 -6.97
C ASP A 299 -18.59 -17.92 -5.56
N HIS A 300 -19.59 -17.40 -4.84
CA HIS A 300 -19.46 -16.92 -3.47
C HIS A 300 -19.23 -18.08 -2.48
N ASP A 301 -19.94 -19.19 -2.64
CA ASP A 301 -19.72 -20.41 -1.83
C ASP A 301 -18.29 -20.92 -1.97
N GLN A 302 -17.73 -20.94 -3.19
CA GLN A 302 -16.33 -21.29 -3.41
C GLN A 302 -15.36 -20.33 -2.71
N LEU A 303 -15.71 -19.04 -2.62
CA LEU A 303 -14.92 -18.05 -1.91
C LEU A 303 -14.96 -18.26 -0.39
N LEU A 304 -16.15 -18.50 0.19
CA LEU A 304 -16.31 -18.86 1.59
C LEU A 304 -15.51 -20.12 1.94
N ASP A 305 -15.61 -21.16 1.11
CA ASP A 305 -14.86 -22.40 1.30
C ASP A 305 -13.35 -22.18 1.20
N PHE A 306 -12.90 -21.34 0.27
CA PHE A 306 -11.48 -21.00 0.18
C PHE A 306 -10.99 -20.26 1.41
N VAL A 307 -11.71 -19.23 1.89
CA VAL A 307 -11.30 -18.47 3.08
C VAL A 307 -11.19 -19.40 4.29
N ARG A 308 -12.17 -20.29 4.46
CA ARG A 308 -12.16 -21.32 5.51
C ARG A 308 -10.99 -22.28 5.41
N GLU A 309 -10.63 -22.72 4.22
CA GLU A 309 -9.57 -23.73 4.00
C GLU A 309 -8.17 -23.11 4.02
N ALA A 310 -8.01 -21.95 3.37
CA ALA A 310 -6.75 -21.24 3.24
C ALA A 310 -6.29 -20.63 4.57
N GLN A 311 -7.19 -20.34 5.51
CA GLN A 311 -6.84 -19.85 6.85
C GLN A 311 -5.85 -18.68 6.79
N LEU A 312 -6.12 -17.70 5.92
CA LEU A 312 -5.26 -16.55 5.70
C LEU A 312 -5.23 -15.67 6.95
N ASP A 313 -4.05 -15.13 7.27
CA ASP A 313 -3.86 -14.27 8.44
C ASP A 313 -4.61 -12.94 8.30
N TRP A 314 -4.64 -12.38 7.08
CA TRP A 314 -5.27 -11.09 6.80
C TRP A 314 -6.06 -11.14 5.49
N CYS A 315 -7.34 -10.73 5.50
CA CYS A 315 -8.11 -10.52 4.28
C CYS A 315 -8.82 -9.18 4.26
N GLY A 316 -8.66 -8.45 3.16
CA GLY A 316 -9.53 -7.32 2.82
C GLY A 316 -10.67 -7.77 1.91
N PHE A 317 -11.90 -7.37 2.21
CA PHE A 317 -13.07 -7.61 1.36
C PHE A 317 -13.69 -6.29 0.93
N PHE A 318 -13.82 -6.11 -0.39
CA PHE A 318 -14.29 -4.89 -1.03
C PHE A 318 -15.49 -5.20 -1.91
N SER A 319 -16.50 -4.34 -1.89
CA SER A 319 -17.55 -4.37 -2.91
C SER A 319 -16.96 -3.96 -4.25
N PHE A 320 -17.47 -4.55 -5.32
CA PHE A 320 -17.17 -4.10 -6.66
C PHE A 320 -17.69 -2.67 -6.85
N SER A 321 -16.79 -1.75 -7.20
CA SER A 321 -17.11 -0.39 -7.59
C SER A 321 -16.91 -0.27 -9.12
N PRO A 322 -17.95 0.10 -9.88
CA PRO A 322 -17.84 0.26 -11.32
C PRO A 322 -17.03 1.50 -11.69
N GLU A 323 -15.98 1.29 -12.46
CA GLU A 323 -15.02 2.35 -12.81
C GLU A 323 -15.05 2.67 -14.30
N ASP A 324 -15.08 3.96 -14.64
CA ASP A 324 -15.11 4.43 -16.02
C ASP A 324 -13.90 3.94 -16.81
N GLY A 325 -14.17 3.45 -18.03
CA GLY A 325 -13.15 2.91 -18.94
C GLY A 325 -12.72 1.47 -18.63
N THR A 326 -13.28 0.83 -17.60
CA THR A 326 -12.96 -0.58 -17.30
C THR A 326 -13.80 -1.56 -18.11
N HIS A 327 -13.29 -2.79 -18.26
CA HIS A 327 -14.04 -3.85 -18.95
C HIS A 327 -15.30 -4.24 -18.18
N ALA A 328 -15.26 -4.19 -16.85
CA ALA A 328 -16.37 -4.55 -15.98
C ALA A 328 -17.64 -3.76 -16.29
N LEU A 329 -17.51 -2.47 -16.62
CA LEU A 329 -18.63 -1.60 -16.97
C LEU A 329 -19.37 -2.03 -18.24
N THR A 330 -18.73 -2.83 -19.09
CA THR A 330 -19.31 -3.34 -20.34
C THR A 330 -20.03 -4.68 -20.19
N LEU A 331 -19.92 -5.32 -19.01
CA LEU A 331 -20.50 -6.63 -18.75
C LEU A 331 -21.97 -6.51 -18.32
N PRO A 332 -22.84 -7.46 -18.73
CA PRO A 332 -24.18 -7.57 -18.16
C PRO A 332 -24.14 -8.19 -16.75
N ASP A 333 -25.31 -8.33 -16.13
CA ASP A 333 -25.51 -9.07 -14.88
C ASP A 333 -24.81 -8.43 -13.66
N HIS A 334 -25.06 -7.13 -13.44
CA HIS A 334 -24.61 -6.44 -12.23
C HIS A 334 -25.27 -7.04 -10.98
N VAL A 335 -24.50 -7.15 -9.91
CA VAL A 335 -24.96 -7.65 -8.61
C VAL A 335 -25.54 -6.48 -7.82
N GLU A 336 -26.73 -6.69 -7.24
CA GLU A 336 -27.40 -5.69 -6.42
C GLU A 336 -26.57 -5.34 -5.17
N GLU A 337 -26.58 -4.06 -4.80
CA GLU A 337 -25.79 -3.55 -3.67
C GLU A 337 -26.14 -4.23 -2.35
N SER A 338 -27.42 -4.56 -2.12
CA SER A 338 -27.82 -5.30 -0.92
C SER A 338 -27.20 -6.69 -0.83
N LEU A 339 -27.08 -7.39 -1.97
CA LEU A 339 -26.47 -8.72 -2.01
C LEU A 339 -24.95 -8.63 -1.83
N MET A 340 -24.29 -7.59 -2.36
CA MET A 340 -22.87 -7.34 -2.08
C MET A 340 -22.61 -7.14 -0.58
N HIS A 341 -23.46 -6.36 0.10
CA HIS A 341 -23.34 -6.14 1.54
C HIS A 341 -23.56 -7.41 2.38
N GLU A 342 -24.51 -8.25 2.00
CA GLU A 342 -24.76 -9.55 2.63
C GLU A 342 -23.51 -10.44 2.53
N ARG A 343 -23.01 -10.65 1.31
CA ARG A 343 -21.81 -11.45 1.03
C ARG A 343 -20.56 -10.91 1.76
N LEU A 344 -20.38 -9.60 1.79
CA LEU A 344 -19.28 -8.96 2.54
C LEU A 344 -19.39 -9.21 4.03
N SER A 345 -20.60 -9.17 4.59
CA SER A 345 -20.82 -9.40 6.02
C SER A 345 -20.45 -10.84 6.41
N GLU A 346 -20.87 -11.83 5.61
CA GLU A 346 -20.52 -13.24 5.82
C GLU A 346 -19.01 -13.48 5.76
N LEU A 347 -18.33 -12.93 4.76
CA LEU A 347 -16.88 -13.07 4.60
C LEU A 347 -16.10 -12.40 5.73
N ARG A 348 -16.54 -11.22 6.17
CA ARG A 348 -15.91 -10.49 7.29
C ARG A 348 -16.08 -11.25 8.60
N GLU A 349 -17.29 -11.72 8.91
CA GLU A 349 -17.53 -12.51 10.12
C GLU A 349 -16.67 -13.78 10.14
N MET A 350 -16.53 -14.47 8.99
CA MET A 350 -15.65 -15.63 8.89
C MET A 350 -14.18 -15.25 9.10
N GLN A 351 -13.70 -14.21 8.43
CA GLN A 351 -12.30 -13.79 8.54
C GLN A 351 -11.97 -13.28 9.95
N ASP A 352 -12.86 -12.56 10.61
CA ASP A 352 -12.63 -12.06 11.98
C ASP A 352 -12.35 -13.22 12.94
N ASN A 353 -13.10 -14.33 12.81
CA ASN A 353 -12.87 -15.54 13.59
C ASN A 353 -11.51 -16.18 13.25
N ILE A 354 -11.18 -16.32 11.95
CA ILE A 354 -9.90 -16.90 11.51
C ILE A 354 -8.72 -16.07 12.04
N THR A 355 -8.77 -14.75 11.87
CA THR A 355 -7.75 -13.84 12.38
C THR A 355 -7.63 -14.01 13.89
N ALA A 356 -8.73 -13.93 14.64
CA ALA A 356 -8.71 -14.09 16.09
C ALA A 356 -8.06 -15.41 16.53
N GLU A 357 -8.45 -16.54 15.93
CA GLU A 357 -7.85 -17.85 16.23
C GLU A 357 -6.35 -17.90 15.95
N ARG A 358 -5.89 -17.29 14.84
CA ARG A 358 -4.46 -17.20 14.51
C ARG A 358 -3.69 -16.33 15.50
N ARG A 359 -4.31 -15.24 15.99
CA ARG A 359 -3.71 -14.35 16.99
C ARG A 359 -3.69 -15.00 18.37
N ASP A 360 -4.75 -15.70 18.75
CA ASP A 360 -4.84 -16.50 19.99
C ASP A 360 -3.75 -17.57 20.06
N ALA A 361 -3.38 -18.17 18.92
CA ALA A 361 -2.28 -19.12 18.85
C ALA A 361 -0.89 -18.52 19.17
N LEU A 362 -0.76 -17.18 19.21
CA LEU A 362 0.46 -16.49 19.62
C LEU A 362 0.51 -16.22 21.12
N LEU A 363 -0.57 -16.47 21.87
CA LEU A 363 -0.62 -16.24 23.31
C LEU A 363 0.45 -17.07 24.05
N GLY A 364 1.31 -16.39 24.79
CA GLY A 364 2.44 -17.00 25.50
C GLY A 364 3.68 -17.25 24.64
N GLU A 365 3.60 -17.03 23.32
CA GLU A 365 4.76 -17.18 22.44
C GLU A 365 5.73 -16.00 22.59
N THR A 366 7.02 -16.31 22.39
CA THR A 366 8.08 -15.30 22.35
C THR A 366 8.32 -14.87 20.92
N ILE A 367 8.07 -13.61 20.61
CA ILE A 367 8.18 -13.04 19.26
C ILE A 367 9.17 -11.88 19.22
N GLN A 368 9.72 -11.64 18.03
CA GLN A 368 10.53 -10.45 17.76
C GLN A 368 9.65 -9.34 17.19
N VAL A 369 9.79 -8.13 17.71
CA VAL A 369 9.03 -6.95 17.27
C VAL A 369 9.95 -5.76 17.02
N LEU A 370 9.63 -4.95 16.00
CA LEU A 370 10.16 -3.63 15.75
C LEU A 370 9.26 -2.59 16.42
N VAL A 371 9.80 -1.73 17.28
CA VAL A 371 9.04 -0.65 17.91
C VAL A 371 8.93 0.52 16.94
N ASP A 372 7.73 0.82 16.49
CA ASP A 372 7.42 1.87 15.51
C ASP A 372 7.30 3.24 16.17
N GLU A 373 6.57 3.29 17.29
CA GLU A 373 6.30 4.48 18.09
C GLU A 373 6.28 4.10 19.58
N PRO A 374 6.37 5.07 20.52
CA PRO A 374 6.25 4.76 21.94
C PRO A 374 4.95 3.99 22.22
N GLY A 375 5.09 2.77 22.73
CA GLY A 375 3.97 1.88 23.07
C GLY A 375 3.45 1.00 21.92
N ILE A 376 3.91 1.21 20.69
CA ILE A 376 3.41 0.54 19.48
C ILE A 376 4.57 -0.14 18.74
N ALA A 377 4.43 -1.44 18.51
CA ALA A 377 5.39 -2.27 17.79
C ALA A 377 4.69 -3.19 16.79
N ARG A 378 5.48 -3.83 15.94
CA ARG A 378 5.01 -4.85 14.97
C ARG A 378 6.00 -6.00 14.88
N SER A 379 5.49 -7.21 14.72
CA SER A 379 6.28 -8.36 14.29
C SER A 379 6.39 -8.38 12.76
N PHE A 380 7.03 -9.41 12.21
CA PHE A 380 7.03 -9.60 10.75
C PHE A 380 5.61 -9.85 10.20
N ARG A 381 4.64 -10.23 11.04
CA ARG A 381 3.28 -10.60 10.63
C ARG A 381 2.39 -9.40 10.33
N GLU A 382 2.76 -8.20 10.77
CA GLU A 382 1.96 -6.98 10.58
C GLU A 382 2.66 -6.02 9.61
N ALA A 383 2.01 -5.72 8.48
CA ALA A 383 2.42 -4.62 7.62
C ALA A 383 2.13 -3.27 8.30
N PRO A 384 3.05 -2.28 8.19
CA PRO A 384 2.85 -0.97 8.81
C PRO A 384 1.56 -0.30 8.32
N GLU A 385 0.82 0.34 9.21
CA GLU A 385 -0.42 1.10 8.92
C GLU A 385 -1.59 0.32 8.26
N ILE A 386 -1.43 -0.98 8.01
CA ILE A 386 -2.42 -1.79 7.25
C ILE A 386 -3.04 -2.89 8.12
N ASP A 387 -2.21 -3.65 8.82
CA ASP A 387 -2.64 -4.79 9.62
C ASP A 387 -2.79 -4.39 11.11
N GLY A 388 -2.84 -5.36 12.03
CA GLY A 388 -2.90 -5.09 13.47
C GLY A 388 -1.59 -4.52 14.05
N VAL A 389 -1.60 -4.27 15.36
CA VAL A 389 -0.41 -3.79 16.11
C VAL A 389 -0.09 -4.69 17.30
N VAL A 390 1.15 -4.58 17.79
CA VAL A 390 1.59 -5.15 19.06
C VAL A 390 1.82 -4.01 20.04
N GLN A 391 0.94 -3.89 21.03
CA GLN A 391 1.12 -2.95 22.14
C GLN A 391 2.22 -3.45 23.06
N VAL A 392 3.18 -2.58 23.35
CA VAL A 392 4.35 -2.85 24.21
C VAL A 392 4.52 -1.73 25.21
N PRO A 393 5.35 -1.87 26.26
CA PRO A 393 5.64 -0.75 27.15
C PRO A 393 6.38 0.40 26.45
N ASP A 394 5.99 1.65 26.76
CA ASP A 394 6.63 2.89 26.26
C ASP A 394 8.13 3.01 26.62
N THR A 395 8.64 2.13 27.48
CA THR A 395 10.05 2.07 27.86
C THR A 395 10.93 1.40 26.80
N LEU A 396 10.34 0.70 25.83
CA LEU A 396 11.09 0.11 24.72
C LEU A 396 11.52 1.19 23.72
N GLU A 397 12.71 1.01 23.15
CA GLU A 397 13.33 2.03 22.30
C GLU A 397 12.77 1.94 20.88
N VAL A 398 12.19 3.06 20.40
CA VAL A 398 11.71 3.20 19.02
C VAL A 398 12.85 2.94 18.03
N GLY A 399 12.56 2.18 16.98
CA GLY A 399 13.52 1.79 15.94
C GLY A 399 14.51 0.71 16.34
N ARG A 400 14.21 -0.03 17.42
CA ARG A 400 14.95 -1.25 17.79
C ARG A 400 14.06 -2.47 17.77
N PHE A 401 14.70 -3.60 17.47
CA PHE A 401 14.11 -4.91 17.63
C PHE A 401 14.18 -5.34 19.09
N HIS A 402 13.05 -5.79 19.62
CA HIS A 402 12.91 -6.33 20.96
C HIS A 402 12.29 -7.72 20.90
N THR A 403 12.71 -8.59 21.81
CA THR A 403 12.07 -9.87 22.04
C THR A 403 11.03 -9.70 23.14
N VAL A 404 9.79 -10.06 22.85
CA VAL A 404 8.63 -9.87 23.73
C VAL A 404 7.84 -11.16 23.84
N VAL A 405 7.12 -11.34 24.94
CA VAL A 405 6.17 -12.44 25.16
C VAL A 405 4.76 -11.88 25.04
N VAL A 406 3.93 -12.50 24.22
CA VAL A 406 2.52 -12.11 24.06
C VAL A 406 1.73 -12.53 25.30
N GLU A 407 1.15 -11.57 26.02
CA GLU A 407 0.36 -11.84 27.23
C GLU A 407 -1.15 -11.80 26.99
N GLN A 408 -1.60 -11.00 26.01
CA GLN A 408 -3.02 -10.83 25.70
C GLN A 408 -3.23 -10.64 24.21
N VAL A 409 -4.44 -11.00 23.77
CA VAL A 409 -4.91 -10.89 22.39
C VAL A 409 -6.25 -10.16 22.41
N PHE A 410 -6.41 -9.16 21.54
CA PHE A 410 -7.62 -8.37 21.39
C PHE A 410 -7.99 -8.30 19.90
N GLY A 411 -8.66 -9.34 19.41
CA GLY A 411 -8.99 -9.44 17.98
C GLY A 411 -7.72 -9.47 17.13
N PRO A 412 -7.47 -8.46 16.26
CA PRO A 412 -6.26 -8.40 15.44
C PRO A 412 -5.01 -7.93 16.22
N ASP A 413 -5.18 -7.28 17.38
CA ASP A 413 -4.10 -6.66 18.13
C ASP A 413 -3.57 -7.55 19.25
N LEU A 414 -2.29 -7.37 19.59
CA LEU A 414 -1.61 -8.10 20.66
C LEU A 414 -1.16 -7.13 21.75
N ILE A 415 -1.07 -7.62 22.99
CA ILE A 415 -0.31 -6.96 24.05
C ILE A 415 0.84 -7.88 24.46
N ALA A 416 2.05 -7.35 24.43
CA ALA A 416 3.25 -8.09 24.74
C ALA A 416 4.14 -7.34 25.73
N VAL A 417 4.83 -8.10 26.58
CA VAL A 417 5.80 -7.58 27.55
C VAL A 417 7.22 -8.00 27.16
N PRO A 418 8.26 -7.26 27.54
CA PRO A 418 9.63 -7.65 27.29
C PRO A 418 9.87 -9.07 27.81
N ALA A 419 10.46 -9.94 26.99
CA ALA A 419 10.87 -11.26 27.44
C ALA A 419 11.99 -11.06 28.46
N ASP A 420 11.66 -11.11 29.75
CA ASP A 420 12.61 -10.89 30.84
C ASP A 420 13.87 -11.74 30.62
N GLY A 421 15.02 -11.08 30.42
CA GLY A 421 16.23 -11.59 31.02
C GLY A 421 16.05 -11.44 32.52
N ALA A 422 16.11 -12.54 33.28
CA ALA A 422 16.25 -12.53 34.73
C ALA A 422 17.31 -11.52 35.18
N HIS A 423 16.92 -10.28 35.44
CA HIS A 423 17.76 -9.21 35.96
C HIS A 423 17.00 -8.54 37.12
N GLY A 424 17.11 -9.20 38.27
CA GLY A 424 17.12 -8.54 39.56
C GLY A 424 15.76 -8.41 40.26
N ARG A 425 15.34 -9.48 40.93
CA ARG A 425 15.13 -9.43 42.38
C ARG A 425 15.69 -10.68 43.05
#